data_AF-A0A671YDK5-F1
#
_entry.id   AF-A0A671YDK5-F1
#
_cell.length_a   1.000
_cell.length_b   1.000
_cell.length_c   1.000
_cell.angle_alpha   90.00
_cell.angle_beta   90.00
_cell.angle_gamma   90.00
#
_symmetry.space_group_name_H-M   'P 1'
#
loop_
_entity.id
_entity.type
_entity.pdbx_description
1 polymer ?
#
loop_
_entity_poly.entity_id
_entity_poly.type
_entity_poly.pdbx_seq_one_letter_code
_entity_poly.pdbx_strand_id
1 'polypeptide(L)'
;AVLLLGPITAALVILGRFSLFHPIQTISVIPTIACSKIALLGQLLHPRQLVNSAVHCVMGIVVAWCCAITIGGRYETLGYTCPQSDGSSQMCLNEYHLILLLAGAFVGLSYSLLGVIHNMNYISFHTVQQYKYLRFKGALPLVVKCSATQALYSIRNFIVVYFFLGYIPKAWFCKTLNLYLNSSVHPLDSIAGLLDLSLVYHLWISASFLLFTWHITLVLFRIFVTELYSFPVQSSFTEDAHQCLAKVLNEKQPMILKFLALQDLALLSQHSPSRRCQVFSLSQPGGHPHNWNAISKECLSMLTDLTQRLVAYHDTVATNGRAKSLSTGSERKTSSETSVTSGTEDLMSPRPTLLMKTPASVFARSVVGTPRTPLTAPFTPDLDSPFASPALRRLTAPVEQCSPWFGTVQSPHVMRRGPKLWSTSTGEKRPMEDICQALFADSQAHIWALEGLSYLVQASFSEDQFGVVQTALPSILSCMLVLQEAVDRHFKLPHASSKPVRSTGSMGDSTHKTLRFALRATLKTAIYRITTTFGDHLNAIQMSAEHRKRLQQFLEYKE
;
A
#
# COMPACT_ATOMS: atom_id res chain seq x y z
N ALA A 1 7.43 -40.94 -21.15
CA ALA A 1 8.00 -39.63 -21.53
C ALA A 1 7.00 -38.78 -22.34
N VAL A 2 6.73 -39.08 -23.62
CA VAL A 2 5.93 -38.21 -24.52
C VAL A 2 4.50 -37.93 -23.99
N LEU A 3 3.82 -38.93 -23.41
CA LEU A 3 2.48 -38.77 -22.81
C LEU A 3 2.43 -37.84 -21.58
N LEU A 4 3.56 -37.59 -20.90
CA LEU A 4 3.62 -36.70 -19.73
C LEU A 4 3.70 -35.20 -20.12
N LEU A 5 4.07 -34.88 -21.37
CA LEU A 5 4.06 -33.48 -21.84
C LEU A 5 2.65 -32.90 -21.92
N GLY A 6 1.64 -33.73 -22.24
CA GLY A 6 0.24 -33.32 -22.38
C GLY A 6 -0.32 -32.64 -21.11
N PRO A 7 -0.38 -33.31 -19.95
CA PRO A 7 -0.91 -32.71 -18.72
C PRO A 7 -0.08 -31.52 -18.23
N ILE A 8 1.24 -31.55 -18.37
CA ILE A 8 2.11 -30.40 -17.99
C ILE A 8 1.83 -29.19 -18.87
N THR A 9 1.76 -29.36 -20.20
CA THR A 9 1.49 -28.25 -21.13
C THR A 9 0.05 -27.74 -20.99
N ALA A 10 -0.93 -28.61 -20.79
CA ALA A 10 -2.31 -28.21 -20.48
C ALA A 10 -2.38 -27.41 -19.17
N ALA A 11 -1.74 -27.87 -18.09
CA ALA A 11 -1.67 -27.14 -16.83
C ALA A 11 -0.96 -25.79 -16.99
N LEU A 12 0.15 -25.72 -17.74
CA LEU A 12 0.86 -24.47 -18.04
C LEU A 12 0.03 -23.51 -18.92
N VAL A 13 -0.80 -24.01 -19.83
CA VAL A 13 -1.70 -23.19 -20.67
C VAL A 13 -2.88 -22.67 -19.85
N ILE A 14 -3.46 -23.48 -18.96
CA ILE A 14 -4.54 -23.05 -18.04
C ILE A 14 -3.98 -22.08 -17.00
N LEU A 15 -2.81 -22.37 -16.41
CA LEU A 15 -2.06 -21.45 -15.54
C LEU A 15 -1.76 -20.15 -16.29
N GLY A 16 -1.27 -20.23 -17.53
CA GLY A 16 -0.92 -19.07 -18.35
C GLY A 16 -2.13 -18.18 -18.64
N ARG A 17 -3.23 -18.75 -19.14
CA ARG A 17 -4.46 -17.99 -19.41
C ARG A 17 -5.06 -17.43 -18.12
N PHE A 18 -5.30 -18.25 -17.10
CA PHE A 18 -5.91 -17.77 -15.87
C PHE A 18 -5.02 -16.74 -15.17
N SER A 19 -3.73 -17.00 -14.99
CA SER A 19 -2.81 -16.09 -14.30
C SER A 19 -2.52 -14.81 -15.07
N LEU A 20 -2.80 -14.74 -16.39
CA LEU A 20 -2.66 -13.51 -17.18
C LEU A 20 -3.95 -12.67 -17.22
N PHE A 21 -5.13 -13.31 -17.33
CA PHE A 21 -6.42 -12.60 -17.38
C PHE A 21 -7.00 -12.26 -16.01
N HIS A 22 -6.77 -13.09 -14.99
CA HIS A 22 -7.26 -12.85 -13.63
C HIS A 22 -6.73 -11.56 -12.97
N PRO A 23 -5.43 -11.19 -13.12
CA PRO A 23 -4.93 -9.93 -12.60
C PRO A 23 -5.62 -8.70 -13.23
N ILE A 24 -5.95 -8.73 -14.52
CA ILE A 24 -6.61 -7.61 -15.22
C ILE A 24 -7.91 -7.19 -14.52
N GLN A 25 -8.67 -8.16 -14.01
CA GLN A 25 -9.92 -7.89 -13.31
C GLN A 25 -9.70 -7.51 -11.84
N THR A 26 -8.70 -8.08 -11.17
CA THR A 26 -8.54 -8.02 -9.70
C THR A 26 -7.50 -7.02 -9.19
N ILE A 27 -6.71 -6.42 -10.09
CA ILE A 27 -5.69 -5.44 -9.75
C ILE A 27 -6.27 -4.07 -9.44
N SER A 28 -5.63 -3.39 -8.48
CA SER A 28 -5.91 -2.00 -8.12
C SER A 28 -4.62 -1.19 -8.07
N VAL A 29 -4.73 0.07 -8.48
CA VAL A 29 -3.65 1.08 -8.33
C VAL A 29 -3.72 1.80 -6.98
N ILE A 30 -4.77 1.54 -6.20
CA ILE A 30 -4.97 2.05 -4.84
C ILE A 30 -5.01 0.83 -3.90
N PRO A 31 -4.14 0.72 -2.89
CA PRO A 31 -4.11 -0.44 -2.00
C PRO A 31 -5.36 -0.48 -1.12
N THR A 32 -5.96 -1.67 -0.96
CA THR A 32 -7.10 -1.86 -0.06
C THR A 32 -6.63 -2.02 1.38
N ILE A 33 -6.85 -1.00 2.20
CA ILE A 33 -6.36 -0.95 3.59
C ILE A 33 -7.54 -1.19 4.55
N ALA A 34 -7.52 -2.34 5.21
CA ALA A 34 -8.54 -2.71 6.18
C ALA A 34 -8.33 -1.95 7.50
N CYS A 35 -9.11 -0.88 7.72
CA CYS A 35 -9.06 -0.04 8.92
C CYS A 35 -9.49 -0.76 10.22
N SER A 36 -9.97 -2.01 10.14
CA SER A 36 -10.27 -2.85 11.30
C SER A 36 -10.18 -4.35 10.95
N LYS A 37 -10.04 -5.21 11.96
CA LYS A 37 -10.08 -6.67 11.79
C LYS A 37 -11.41 -7.17 11.20
N ILE A 38 -12.51 -6.49 11.51
CA ILE A 38 -13.85 -6.83 10.99
C ILE A 38 -13.94 -6.46 9.51
N ALA A 39 -13.38 -5.31 9.12
CA ALA A 39 -13.27 -4.92 7.71
C ALA A 39 -12.40 -5.91 6.91
N LEU A 40 -11.28 -6.37 7.50
CA LEU A 40 -10.45 -7.41 6.88
C LEU A 40 -11.22 -8.73 6.70
N LEU A 41 -11.97 -9.16 7.72
CA LEU A 41 -12.82 -10.36 7.63
C LEU A 41 -13.91 -10.20 6.55
N GLY A 42 -14.54 -9.02 6.46
CA GLY A 42 -15.50 -8.69 5.41
C GLY A 42 -14.89 -8.71 4.00
N GLN A 43 -13.64 -8.27 3.83
CA GLN A 43 -12.91 -8.38 2.56
C GLN A 43 -12.62 -9.84 2.18
N LEU A 44 -12.24 -10.68 3.15
CA LEU A 44 -11.98 -12.10 2.93
C LEU A 44 -13.25 -12.90 2.60
N LEU A 45 -14.38 -12.54 3.23
CA LEU A 45 -15.69 -13.17 3.02
C LEU A 45 -16.48 -12.57 1.84
N HIS A 46 -15.95 -11.56 1.16
CA HIS A 46 -16.63 -10.92 0.04
C HIS A 46 -16.89 -11.94 -1.09
N PRO A 47 -18.09 -12.04 -1.69
CA PRO A 47 -18.44 -13.11 -2.64
C PRO A 47 -17.45 -13.27 -3.79
N ARG A 48 -16.99 -12.14 -4.36
CA ARG A 48 -15.95 -12.12 -5.40
C ARG A 48 -14.62 -12.74 -4.95
N GLN A 49 -14.25 -12.54 -3.69
CA GLN A 49 -13.02 -13.08 -3.12
C GLN A 49 -13.17 -14.56 -2.75
N LEU A 50 -14.36 -15.02 -2.35
CA LEU A 50 -14.66 -16.44 -2.19
C LEU A 50 -14.56 -17.19 -3.53
N VAL A 51 -15.11 -16.63 -4.62
CA VAL A 51 -14.95 -17.19 -5.98
C VAL A 51 -13.48 -17.23 -6.39
N ASN A 52 -12.74 -16.13 -6.21
CA ASN A 52 -11.30 -16.08 -6.48
C ASN A 52 -10.52 -17.16 -5.69
N SER A 53 -10.82 -17.31 -4.40
CA SER A 53 -10.22 -18.32 -3.53
C SER A 53 -10.54 -19.75 -3.97
N ALA A 54 -11.78 -20.02 -4.38
CA ALA A 54 -12.19 -21.30 -4.94
C ALA A 54 -11.42 -21.63 -6.23
N VAL A 55 -11.25 -20.67 -7.14
CA VAL A 55 -10.47 -20.90 -8.37
C VAL A 55 -8.99 -21.14 -8.08
N HIS A 56 -8.36 -20.39 -7.16
CA HIS A 56 -6.98 -20.68 -6.74
C HIS A 56 -6.83 -22.06 -6.07
N CYS A 57 -7.82 -22.48 -5.28
CA CYS A 57 -7.87 -23.82 -4.67
C CYS A 57 -7.92 -24.93 -5.75
N VAL A 58 -8.87 -24.84 -6.70
CA VAL A 58 -8.98 -25.77 -7.85
C VAL A 58 -7.68 -25.78 -8.67
N MET A 59 -7.10 -24.61 -8.93
CA MET A 59 -5.86 -24.50 -9.69
C MET A 59 -4.68 -25.16 -8.96
N GLY A 60 -4.62 -25.03 -7.64
CA GLY A 60 -3.64 -25.73 -6.79
C GLY A 60 -3.81 -27.25 -6.84
N ILE A 61 -5.04 -27.77 -6.83
CA ILE A 61 -5.33 -29.21 -7.02
C ILE A 61 -4.84 -29.69 -8.39
N VAL A 62 -5.15 -28.96 -9.47
CA VAL A 62 -4.73 -29.33 -10.83
C VAL A 62 -3.21 -29.39 -10.95
N VAL A 63 -2.49 -28.40 -10.42
CA VAL A 63 -1.01 -28.41 -10.46
C VAL A 63 -0.44 -29.52 -9.60
N ALA A 64 -0.97 -29.76 -8.40
CA ALA A 64 -0.54 -30.87 -7.55
C ALA A 64 -0.80 -32.24 -8.19
N TRP A 65 -1.92 -32.41 -8.91
CA TRP A 65 -2.24 -33.61 -9.68
C TRP A 65 -1.24 -33.83 -10.82
N CYS A 66 -0.90 -32.79 -11.57
CA CYS A 66 0.15 -32.87 -12.58
C CYS A 66 1.51 -33.21 -11.95
N CYS A 67 1.87 -32.60 -10.82
CA CYS A 67 3.08 -32.96 -10.07
C CYS A 67 3.06 -34.45 -9.67
N ALA A 68 1.95 -34.96 -9.13
CA ALA A 68 1.77 -36.35 -8.72
C ALA A 68 2.09 -37.33 -9.86
N ILE A 69 1.49 -37.09 -11.03
CA ILE A 69 1.70 -37.91 -12.25
C ILE A 69 3.15 -37.80 -12.76
N THR A 70 3.77 -36.62 -12.69
CA THR A 70 5.18 -36.45 -13.14
C THR A 70 6.22 -37.06 -12.20
N ILE A 71 5.93 -37.14 -10.90
CA ILE A 71 6.77 -37.85 -9.92
C ILE A 71 6.58 -39.36 -10.10
N GLY A 72 5.34 -39.81 -10.33
CA GLY A 72 4.98 -41.20 -10.57
C GLY A 72 5.12 -42.10 -9.32
N GLY A 73 5.10 -43.41 -9.54
CA GLY A 73 5.30 -44.41 -8.48
C GLY A 73 4.24 -44.28 -7.38
N ARG A 74 4.67 -43.98 -6.14
CA ARG A 74 3.77 -43.85 -4.97
C ARG A 74 2.67 -42.78 -5.16
N TYR A 75 2.81 -41.85 -6.10
CA TYR A 75 1.87 -40.74 -6.32
C TYR A 75 1.04 -40.87 -7.60
N GLU A 76 1.13 -41.96 -8.36
CA GLU A 76 0.62 -41.99 -9.74
C GLU A 76 -0.92 -41.95 -9.83
N THR A 77 -1.62 -42.79 -9.07
CA THR A 77 -3.08 -42.90 -9.11
C THR A 77 -3.72 -42.61 -7.75
N LEU A 78 -4.96 -42.07 -7.76
CA LEU A 78 -5.77 -41.84 -6.55
C LEU A 78 -6.22 -43.15 -5.89
N GLY A 79 -6.38 -44.22 -6.66
CA GLY A 79 -6.69 -45.55 -6.16
C GLY A 79 -5.87 -46.64 -6.83
N TYR A 80 -5.66 -47.74 -6.11
CA TYR A 80 -4.90 -48.91 -6.57
C TYR A 80 -5.58 -50.20 -6.12
N THR A 81 -5.30 -51.30 -6.82
CA THR A 81 -5.84 -52.62 -6.48
C THR A 81 -5.13 -53.19 -5.27
N CYS A 82 -5.86 -53.40 -4.17
CA CYS A 82 -5.44 -54.21 -3.04
C CYS A 82 -5.86 -55.68 -3.24
N PRO A 83 -4.98 -56.66 -2.95
CA PRO A 83 -5.39 -58.04 -2.82
C PRO A 83 -6.17 -58.24 -1.51
N GLN A 84 -7.36 -58.82 -1.60
CA GLN A 84 -8.10 -59.32 -0.44
C GLN A 84 -7.71 -60.80 -0.17
N SER A 85 -7.89 -61.27 1.07
CA SER A 85 -7.67 -62.68 1.46
C SER A 85 -8.47 -63.69 0.62
N ASP A 86 -9.60 -63.24 0.07
CA ASP A 86 -10.63 -64.10 -0.52
C ASP A 86 -10.59 -64.10 -2.07
N GLY A 87 -9.54 -63.53 -2.66
CA GLY A 87 -9.31 -63.53 -4.12
C GLY A 87 -10.03 -62.43 -4.93
N SER A 88 -10.95 -61.68 -4.31
CA SER A 88 -11.55 -60.47 -4.91
C SER A 88 -10.55 -59.30 -4.95
N SER A 89 -10.50 -58.60 -6.08
CA SER A 89 -9.72 -57.37 -6.23
C SER A 89 -10.51 -56.16 -5.71
N GLN A 90 -9.98 -55.49 -4.67
CA GLN A 90 -10.63 -54.34 -4.05
C GLN A 90 -9.86 -53.05 -4.37
N MET A 91 -10.57 -51.97 -4.69
CA MET A 91 -9.92 -50.68 -4.94
C MET A 91 -9.69 -49.92 -3.63
N CYS A 92 -8.42 -49.71 -3.30
CA CYS A 92 -7.97 -48.95 -2.15
C CYS A 92 -7.70 -47.49 -2.49
N LEU A 93 -7.86 -46.60 -1.51
CA LEU A 93 -7.43 -45.21 -1.60
C LEU A 93 -5.91 -45.09 -1.46
N ASN A 94 -5.27 -44.33 -2.35
CA ASN A 94 -3.86 -43.94 -2.21
C ASN A 94 -3.74 -42.64 -1.40
N GLU A 95 -3.41 -42.77 -0.11
CA GLU A 95 -3.23 -41.62 0.79
C GLU A 95 -2.13 -40.65 0.32
N TYR A 96 -1.05 -41.13 -0.31
CA TYR A 96 0.04 -40.28 -0.82
C TYR A 96 -0.41 -39.35 -1.96
N HIS A 97 -1.22 -39.87 -2.89
CA HIS A 97 -1.81 -39.06 -3.96
C HIS A 97 -2.79 -38.03 -3.39
N LEU A 98 -3.68 -38.46 -2.48
CA LEU A 98 -4.67 -37.58 -1.86
C LEU A 98 -4.03 -36.44 -1.06
N ILE A 99 -2.99 -36.73 -0.26
CA ILE A 99 -2.24 -35.69 0.49
C ILE A 99 -1.68 -34.63 -0.45
N LEU A 100 -1.13 -35.02 -1.61
CA LEU A 100 -0.56 -34.08 -2.56
C LEU A 100 -1.64 -33.16 -3.16
N LEU A 101 -2.81 -33.71 -3.54
CA LEU A 101 -3.96 -32.91 -4.01
C LEU A 101 -4.47 -31.92 -2.95
N LEU A 102 -4.63 -32.38 -1.71
CA LEU A 102 -5.08 -31.55 -0.58
C LEU A 102 -4.06 -30.45 -0.21
N ALA A 103 -2.77 -30.74 -0.33
CA ALA A 103 -1.72 -29.73 -0.16
C ALA A 103 -1.78 -28.66 -1.26
N GLY A 104 -2.01 -29.06 -2.51
CA GLY A 104 -2.25 -28.14 -3.62
C GLY A 104 -3.44 -27.21 -3.36
N ALA A 105 -4.58 -27.78 -2.95
CA ALA A 105 -5.77 -27.04 -2.53
C ALA A 105 -5.45 -26.01 -1.43
N PHE A 106 -4.75 -26.45 -0.38
CA PHE A 106 -4.38 -25.61 0.76
C PHE A 106 -3.42 -24.48 0.38
N VAL A 107 -2.43 -24.72 -0.48
CA VAL A 107 -1.50 -23.69 -0.98
C VAL A 107 -2.23 -22.68 -1.87
N GLY A 108 -3.19 -23.10 -2.68
CA GLY A 108 -4.05 -22.19 -3.45
C GLY A 108 -4.92 -21.30 -2.55
N LEU A 109 -5.57 -21.89 -1.55
CA LEU A 109 -6.34 -21.17 -0.54
C LEU A 109 -5.46 -20.18 0.24
N SER A 110 -4.30 -20.62 0.74
CA SER A 110 -3.38 -19.78 1.53
C SER A 110 -2.83 -18.63 0.70
N TYR A 111 -2.50 -18.86 -0.57
CA TYR A 111 -2.07 -17.82 -1.51
C TYR A 111 -3.15 -16.76 -1.72
N SER A 112 -4.41 -17.16 -1.95
CA SER A 112 -5.51 -16.23 -2.17
C SER A 112 -5.81 -15.37 -0.93
N LEU A 113 -5.84 -15.97 0.27
CA LEU A 113 -6.01 -15.25 1.54
C LEU A 113 -4.85 -14.27 1.81
N LEU A 114 -3.61 -14.74 1.63
CA LEU A 114 -2.42 -13.91 1.82
C LEU A 114 -2.33 -12.79 0.78
N GLY A 115 -2.86 -13.02 -0.42
CA GLY A 115 -2.98 -12.03 -1.49
C GLY A 115 -3.81 -10.80 -1.09
N VAL A 116 -4.90 -11.00 -0.36
CA VAL A 116 -5.69 -9.90 0.23
C VAL A 116 -4.93 -9.25 1.39
N ILE A 117 -4.45 -10.03 2.35
CA ILE A 117 -3.79 -9.54 3.57
C ILE A 117 -2.55 -8.68 3.26
N HIS A 118 -1.77 -9.06 2.24
CA HIS A 118 -0.56 -8.34 1.82
C HIS A 118 -0.76 -7.42 0.61
N ASN A 119 -2.00 -7.20 0.15
CA ASN A 119 -2.29 -6.38 -1.03
C ASN A 119 -1.47 -6.78 -2.28
N MET A 120 -1.38 -8.08 -2.58
CA MET A 120 -0.58 -8.58 -3.71
C MET A 120 -1.09 -8.11 -5.07
N ASN A 121 -2.37 -7.71 -5.15
CA ASN A 121 -2.98 -7.14 -6.36
C ASN A 121 -2.77 -5.61 -6.49
N TYR A 122 -2.00 -4.99 -5.59
CA TYR A 122 -1.59 -3.59 -5.71
C TYR A 122 -0.51 -3.42 -6.80
N ILE A 123 -0.70 -2.45 -7.68
CA ILE A 123 0.35 -1.91 -8.57
C ILE A 123 0.88 -0.60 -8.02
N SER A 124 2.18 -0.57 -7.73
CA SER A 124 2.95 0.63 -7.47
C SER A 124 3.61 1.14 -8.75
N PHE A 125 3.68 2.46 -8.90
CA PHE A 125 4.49 3.09 -9.94
C PHE A 125 5.80 3.58 -9.32
N HIS A 126 6.91 3.16 -9.90
CA HIS A 126 8.24 3.52 -9.42
C HIS A 126 8.69 4.83 -10.07
N THR A 127 9.24 5.76 -9.28
CA THR A 127 9.68 7.10 -9.74
C THR A 127 10.79 7.02 -10.79
N VAL A 128 11.67 6.01 -10.71
CA VAL A 128 12.72 5.75 -11.70
C VAL A 128 12.31 4.54 -12.54
N GLN A 129 12.07 4.75 -13.84
CA GLN A 129 11.83 3.66 -14.76
C GLN A 129 13.14 2.96 -15.12
N GLN A 130 13.09 1.63 -15.22
CA GLN A 130 14.19 0.76 -15.63
C GLN A 130 13.72 -0.17 -16.74
N TYR A 131 14.62 -0.54 -17.65
CA TYR A 131 14.34 -1.51 -18.72
C TYR A 131 13.70 -2.80 -18.16
N LYS A 132 12.69 -3.33 -18.88
CA LYS A 132 11.88 -4.50 -18.46
C LYS A 132 12.74 -5.67 -18.00
N TYR A 133 13.77 -6.02 -18.77
CA TYR A 133 14.70 -7.12 -18.43
C TYR A 133 15.48 -6.87 -17.13
N LEU A 134 15.92 -5.63 -16.87
CA LEU A 134 16.65 -5.29 -15.65
C LEU A 134 15.74 -5.38 -14.41
N ARG A 135 14.49 -4.89 -14.51
CA ARG A 135 13.47 -5.04 -13.45
C ARG A 135 13.20 -6.52 -13.15
N PHE A 136 13.00 -7.33 -14.19
CA PHE A 136 12.77 -8.77 -14.04
C PHE A 136 13.98 -9.49 -13.41
N LYS A 137 15.19 -9.26 -13.93
CA LYS A 137 16.44 -9.85 -13.42
C LYS A 137 16.69 -9.47 -11.96
N GLY A 138 16.39 -8.24 -11.56
CA GLY A 138 16.51 -7.78 -10.18
C GLY A 138 15.49 -8.42 -9.24
N ALA A 139 14.26 -8.66 -9.70
CA ALA A 139 13.20 -9.29 -8.91
C ALA A 139 13.38 -10.82 -8.76
N LEU A 140 13.92 -11.51 -9.76
CA LEU A 140 13.94 -12.98 -9.84
C LEU A 140 14.53 -13.68 -8.59
N PRO A 141 15.68 -13.30 -8.01
CA PRO A 141 16.21 -13.97 -6.82
C PRO A 141 15.31 -13.82 -5.59
N LEU A 142 14.64 -12.66 -5.45
CA LEU A 142 13.68 -12.42 -4.39
C LEU A 142 12.43 -13.29 -4.58
N VAL A 143 11.96 -13.43 -5.82
CA VAL A 143 10.81 -14.28 -6.17
C VAL A 143 11.06 -15.75 -5.83
N VAL A 144 12.23 -16.29 -6.20
CA VAL A 144 12.63 -17.67 -5.87
C VAL A 144 12.66 -17.86 -4.36
N LYS A 145 13.36 -16.98 -3.62
CA LYS A 145 13.48 -17.06 -2.16
C LYS A 145 12.12 -16.96 -1.48
N CYS A 146 11.26 -16.02 -1.89
CA CYS A 146 9.93 -15.82 -1.31
C CYS A 146 9.01 -17.02 -1.55
N SER A 147 9.02 -17.58 -2.77
CA SER A 147 8.18 -18.73 -3.11
C SER A 147 8.59 -19.98 -2.32
N ALA A 148 9.89 -20.24 -2.21
CA ALA A 148 10.43 -21.36 -1.43
C ALA A 148 10.13 -21.24 0.07
N THR A 149 10.28 -20.05 0.67
CA THR A 149 9.98 -19.85 2.10
C THR A 149 8.47 -19.86 2.39
N GLN A 150 7.65 -19.26 1.54
CA GLN A 150 6.18 -19.32 1.66
C GLN A 150 5.65 -20.74 1.48
N ALA A 151 6.27 -21.56 0.62
CA ALA A 151 5.96 -22.99 0.50
C ALA A 151 6.23 -23.73 1.82
N LEU A 152 7.41 -23.55 2.44
CA LEU A 152 7.72 -24.16 3.74
C LEU A 152 6.68 -23.81 4.81
N TYR A 153 6.33 -22.52 4.94
CA TYR A 153 5.31 -22.09 5.90
C TYR A 153 3.93 -22.67 5.59
N SER A 154 3.54 -22.73 4.32
CA SER A 154 2.25 -23.29 3.90
C SER A 154 2.17 -24.79 4.19
N ILE A 155 3.23 -25.55 3.92
CA ILE A 155 3.26 -27.01 4.13
C ILE A 155 3.35 -27.36 5.60
N ARG A 156 4.16 -26.65 6.38
CA ARG A 156 4.18 -26.82 7.84
C ARG A 156 2.78 -26.62 8.43
N ASN A 157 2.06 -25.59 7.97
CA ASN A 157 0.70 -25.34 8.43
C ASN A 157 -0.27 -26.42 7.90
N PHE A 158 -0.13 -26.88 6.65
CA PHE A 158 -0.92 -27.96 6.07
C PHE A 158 -0.75 -29.28 6.81
N ILE A 159 0.48 -29.69 7.13
CA ILE A 159 0.79 -30.92 7.88
C ILE A 159 0.10 -30.90 9.25
N VAL A 160 0.13 -29.77 9.96
CA VAL A 160 -0.59 -29.60 11.24
C VAL A 160 -2.10 -29.72 11.04
N VAL A 161 -2.67 -29.06 10.01
CA VAL A 161 -4.11 -29.15 9.71
C VAL A 161 -4.52 -30.59 9.34
N TYR A 162 -3.72 -31.27 8.51
CA TYR A 162 -3.96 -32.63 8.08
C TYR A 162 -3.84 -33.64 9.24
N PHE A 163 -2.89 -33.45 10.17
CA PHE A 163 -2.76 -34.29 11.35
C PHE A 163 -4.04 -34.30 12.22
N PHE A 164 -4.72 -33.16 12.36
CA PHE A 164 -5.96 -33.07 13.15
C PHE A 164 -7.25 -33.37 12.35
N LEU A 165 -7.28 -33.09 11.04
CA LEU A 165 -8.51 -33.11 10.24
C LEU A 165 -8.46 -34.04 9.02
N GLY A 166 -7.34 -34.72 8.76
CA GLY A 166 -7.09 -35.55 7.56
C GLY A 166 -8.02 -36.76 7.42
N TYR A 167 -8.57 -37.26 8.52
CA TYR A 167 -9.62 -38.29 8.48
C TYR A 167 -10.86 -37.84 7.70
N ILE A 168 -11.25 -36.55 7.77
CA ILE A 168 -12.46 -36.02 7.14
C ILE A 168 -12.43 -36.17 5.61
N PRO A 169 -11.43 -35.65 4.87
CA PRO A 169 -11.37 -35.84 3.43
C PRO A 169 -11.17 -37.32 3.06
N LYS A 170 -10.41 -38.11 3.83
CA LYS A 170 -10.23 -39.54 3.55
C LYS A 170 -11.56 -40.31 3.60
N ALA A 171 -12.32 -40.15 4.68
CA ALA A 171 -13.63 -40.79 4.82
C ALA A 171 -14.61 -40.32 3.72
N TRP A 172 -14.56 -39.03 3.34
CA TRP A 172 -15.36 -38.50 2.23
C TRP A 172 -15.00 -39.13 0.89
N PHE A 173 -13.71 -39.17 0.50
CA PHE A 173 -13.27 -39.78 -0.75
C PHE A 173 -13.58 -41.28 -0.80
N CYS A 174 -13.36 -42.01 0.29
CA CYS A 174 -13.72 -43.43 0.40
C CYS A 174 -15.22 -43.66 0.16
N LYS A 175 -16.08 -42.89 0.83
CA LYS A 175 -17.54 -43.00 0.67
C LYS A 175 -18.02 -42.58 -0.72
N THR A 176 -17.42 -41.55 -1.31
CA THR A 176 -17.85 -41.01 -2.62
C THR A 176 -17.38 -41.85 -3.80
N LEU A 177 -16.21 -42.49 -3.70
CA LEU A 177 -15.62 -43.29 -4.78
C LEU A 177 -15.69 -44.81 -4.54
N ASN A 178 -16.36 -45.27 -3.48
CA ASN A 178 -16.39 -46.66 -3.02
C ASN A 178 -14.99 -47.28 -2.86
N LEU A 179 -14.04 -46.49 -2.34
CA LEU A 179 -12.66 -46.91 -2.06
C LEU A 179 -12.50 -47.31 -0.60
N TYR A 180 -11.64 -48.28 -0.34
CA TYR A 180 -11.39 -48.82 0.99
C TYR A 180 -10.04 -48.34 1.55
N LEU A 181 -9.91 -48.25 2.89
CA LEU A 181 -8.60 -48.06 3.53
C LEU A 181 -7.92 -49.42 3.69
N ASN A 182 -6.66 -49.52 3.26
CA ASN A 182 -5.86 -50.71 3.49
C ASN A 182 -5.27 -50.69 4.91
N SER A 183 -5.81 -51.50 5.82
CA SER A 183 -5.35 -51.62 7.21
C SER A 183 -3.91 -52.14 7.37
N SER A 184 -3.29 -52.68 6.32
CA SER A 184 -1.88 -53.16 6.34
C SER A 184 -0.84 -52.07 6.10
N VAL A 185 -1.23 -50.92 5.53
CA VAL A 185 -0.32 -49.81 5.26
C VAL A 185 -0.35 -48.86 6.46
N HIS A 186 0.82 -48.36 6.87
CA HIS A 186 0.91 -47.38 7.96
C HIS A 186 0.15 -46.10 7.57
N PRO A 187 -0.86 -45.66 8.32
CA PRO A 187 -1.66 -44.50 7.97
C PRO A 187 -0.83 -43.22 8.06
N LEU A 188 -0.99 -42.33 7.09
CA LEU A 188 -0.36 -41.00 7.09
C LEU A 188 -1.04 -40.00 8.04
N ASP A 189 -1.88 -40.47 8.97
CA ASP A 189 -2.30 -39.69 10.14
C ASP A 189 -1.28 -39.85 11.30
N SER A 190 -0.30 -40.75 11.16
CA SER A 190 0.79 -40.92 12.12
C SER A 190 1.90 -39.88 11.93
N ILE A 191 2.52 -39.45 13.05
CA ILE A 191 3.65 -38.51 13.05
C ILE A 191 4.82 -39.02 12.18
N ALA A 192 5.06 -40.34 12.20
CA ALA A 192 6.11 -40.98 11.40
C ALA A 192 5.80 -40.95 9.89
N GLY A 193 4.53 -41.14 9.48
CA GLY A 193 4.12 -41.06 8.07
C GLY A 193 4.18 -39.63 7.51
N LEU A 194 3.75 -38.64 8.29
CA LEU A 194 3.77 -37.22 7.88
C LEU A 194 5.18 -36.61 7.80
N LEU A 195 6.17 -37.24 8.43
CA LEU A 195 7.56 -36.81 8.44
C LEU A 195 8.46 -37.68 7.54
N ASP A 196 7.90 -38.48 6.61
CA ASP A 196 8.67 -39.05 5.50
C ASP A 196 9.35 -37.90 4.73
N LEU A 197 10.68 -37.81 4.81
CA LEU A 197 11.49 -36.78 4.18
C LEU A 197 11.25 -36.72 2.66
N SER A 198 10.96 -37.86 2.03
CA SER A 198 10.56 -37.93 0.63
C SER A 198 9.24 -37.20 0.41
N LEU A 199 8.21 -37.48 1.21
CA LEU A 199 6.90 -36.83 1.10
C LEU A 199 6.99 -35.33 1.33
N VAL A 200 7.66 -34.90 2.41
CA VAL A 200 7.83 -33.48 2.75
C VAL A 200 8.59 -32.74 1.63
N TYR A 201 9.60 -33.37 1.03
CA TYR A 201 10.33 -32.81 -0.11
C TYR A 201 9.44 -32.66 -1.37
N HIS A 202 8.67 -33.68 -1.74
CA HIS A 202 7.76 -33.64 -2.90
C HIS A 202 6.62 -32.63 -2.72
N LEU A 203 6.09 -32.50 -1.50
CA LEU A 203 5.15 -31.43 -1.13
C LEU A 203 5.82 -30.06 -1.28
N TRP A 204 7.06 -29.89 -0.78
CA TRP A 204 7.75 -28.62 -0.80
C TRP A 204 8.15 -28.14 -2.20
N ILE A 205 8.66 -29.03 -3.05
CA ILE A 205 9.04 -28.64 -4.40
C ILE A 205 7.81 -28.30 -5.26
N SER A 206 6.70 -29.05 -5.12
CA SER A 206 5.46 -28.79 -5.87
C SER A 206 4.78 -27.48 -5.44
N ALA A 207 4.69 -27.20 -4.14
CA ALA A 207 4.19 -25.92 -3.63
C ALA A 207 5.11 -24.74 -4.00
N SER A 208 6.43 -24.94 -3.98
CA SER A 208 7.41 -23.92 -4.38
C SER A 208 7.28 -23.58 -5.86
N PHE A 209 7.08 -24.59 -6.72
CA PHE A 209 6.82 -24.41 -8.16
C PHE A 209 5.52 -23.63 -8.40
N LEU A 210 4.41 -24.05 -7.78
CA LEU A 210 3.11 -23.37 -7.89
C LEU A 210 3.19 -21.88 -7.50
N LEU A 211 3.77 -21.59 -6.34
CA LEU A 211 3.95 -20.23 -5.85
C LEU A 211 4.92 -19.43 -6.75
N PHE A 212 6.00 -20.05 -7.22
CA PHE A 212 6.95 -19.40 -8.13
C PHE A 212 6.28 -18.97 -9.44
N THR A 213 5.48 -19.84 -10.06
CA THR A 213 4.74 -19.49 -11.29
C THR A 213 3.82 -18.30 -11.07
N TRP A 214 2.98 -18.32 -10.02
CA TRP A 214 2.07 -17.19 -9.74
C TRP A 214 2.81 -15.88 -9.44
N HIS A 215 3.88 -15.93 -8.63
CA HIS A 215 4.68 -14.73 -8.34
C HIS A 215 5.39 -14.19 -9.59
N ILE A 216 5.92 -15.04 -10.46
CA ILE A 216 6.52 -14.63 -11.74
C ILE A 216 5.48 -13.98 -12.64
N THR A 217 4.27 -14.56 -12.78
CA THR A 217 3.23 -13.94 -13.60
C THR A 217 2.81 -12.58 -13.05
N LEU A 218 2.64 -12.42 -11.72
CA LEU A 218 2.37 -11.11 -11.12
C LEU A 218 3.49 -10.09 -11.34
N VAL A 219 4.76 -10.49 -11.21
CA VAL A 219 5.91 -9.60 -11.44
C VAL A 219 5.98 -9.18 -12.91
N LEU A 220 5.83 -10.10 -13.85
CA LEU A 220 5.79 -9.78 -15.27
C LEU A 220 4.62 -8.85 -15.60
N PHE A 221 3.41 -9.17 -15.13
CA PHE A 221 2.23 -8.33 -15.32
C PHE A 221 2.44 -6.91 -14.80
N ARG A 222 2.97 -6.75 -13.58
CA ARG A 222 3.35 -5.44 -13.02
C ARG A 222 4.35 -4.70 -13.89
N ILE A 223 5.36 -5.37 -14.46
CA ILE A 223 6.37 -4.74 -15.32
C ILE A 223 5.75 -4.24 -16.63
N PHE A 224 4.87 -5.01 -17.27
CA PHE A 224 4.22 -4.62 -18.53
C PHE A 224 3.14 -3.55 -18.33
N VAL A 225 2.32 -3.63 -17.27
CA VAL A 225 1.24 -2.65 -17.02
C VAL A 225 1.76 -1.31 -16.45
N THR A 226 2.98 -1.27 -15.89
CA THR A 226 3.65 -0.03 -15.48
C THR A 226 4.64 0.50 -16.53
N GLU A 227 4.55 0.02 -17.77
CA GLU A 227 5.28 0.60 -18.89
C GLU A 227 4.78 2.01 -19.20
N LEU A 228 5.69 2.95 -19.51
CA LEU A 228 5.28 4.29 -19.89
C LEU A 228 4.53 4.27 -21.23
N TYR A 229 3.35 4.89 -21.24
CA TYR A 229 2.61 5.16 -22.46
C TYR A 229 2.53 6.68 -22.67
N SER A 230 2.95 7.15 -23.84
CA SER A 230 2.90 8.58 -24.21
C SER A 230 1.57 8.87 -24.90
N PHE A 231 0.66 9.54 -24.21
CA PHE A 231 -0.67 9.88 -24.75
C PHE A 231 -0.58 11.08 -25.71
N PRO A 232 -1.23 11.06 -26.88
CA PRO A 232 -1.30 12.24 -27.73
C PRO A 232 -2.01 13.38 -26.99
N VAL A 233 -1.45 14.60 -27.04
CA VAL A 233 -2.11 15.79 -26.46
C VAL A 233 -3.27 16.22 -27.36
N GLN A 234 -3.07 16.15 -28.68
CA GLN A 234 -4.04 16.40 -29.72
C GLN A 234 -3.95 15.25 -30.74
N SER A 235 -5.10 14.76 -31.23
CA SER A 235 -5.13 13.76 -32.31
C SER A 235 -5.26 14.43 -33.68
N SER A 236 -4.59 13.86 -34.69
CA SER A 236 -4.77 14.26 -36.09
C SER A 236 -6.08 13.76 -36.69
N PHE A 237 -6.67 12.73 -36.07
CA PHE A 237 -7.93 12.09 -36.49
C PHE A 237 -8.95 12.16 -35.36
N THR A 238 -10.22 12.37 -35.71
CA THR A 238 -11.34 12.43 -34.74
C THR A 238 -11.60 11.09 -34.08
N GLU A 239 -11.32 9.99 -34.78
CA GLU A 239 -11.47 8.62 -34.27
C GLU A 239 -10.56 8.39 -33.05
N ASP A 240 -9.30 8.82 -33.10
CA ASP A 240 -8.32 8.67 -32.01
C ASP A 240 -8.50 9.67 -30.85
N ALA A 241 -9.47 10.59 -30.93
CA ALA A 241 -9.69 11.60 -29.89
C ALA A 241 -10.03 11.00 -28.51
N HIS A 242 -10.48 9.74 -28.47
CA HIS A 242 -10.68 8.99 -27.22
C HIS A 242 -9.38 8.60 -26.50
N GLN A 243 -8.25 8.56 -27.21
CA GLN A 243 -6.93 8.24 -26.64
C GLN A 243 -6.15 9.49 -26.21
N CYS A 244 -6.68 10.69 -26.46
CA CYS A 244 -6.03 11.94 -26.08
C CYS A 244 -5.92 12.09 -24.56
N LEU A 245 -4.76 12.58 -24.11
CA LEU A 245 -4.41 12.77 -22.70
C LEU A 245 -5.53 13.47 -21.89
N ALA A 246 -6.03 14.59 -22.42
CA ALA A 246 -7.08 15.37 -21.77
C ALA A 246 -8.38 14.59 -21.57
N LYS A 247 -8.72 13.65 -22.47
CA LYS A 247 -9.93 12.83 -22.36
C LYS A 247 -9.73 11.66 -21.39
N VAL A 248 -8.61 10.94 -21.50
CA VAL A 248 -8.23 9.84 -20.59
C VAL A 248 -8.13 10.30 -19.13
N LEU A 249 -7.65 11.53 -18.87
CA LEU A 249 -7.63 12.11 -17.52
C LEU A 249 -9.03 12.32 -16.92
N ASN A 250 -10.00 12.74 -17.75
CA ASN A 250 -11.40 12.98 -17.35
C ASN A 250 -12.21 11.66 -17.21
N GLU A 251 -11.73 10.55 -17.75
CA GLU A 251 -12.38 9.24 -17.63
C GLU A 251 -12.23 8.66 -16.20
N LYS A 252 -13.34 8.09 -15.68
CA LYS A 252 -13.38 7.52 -14.32
C LYS A 252 -12.91 6.07 -14.24
N GLN A 253 -12.88 5.35 -15.36
CA GLN A 253 -12.49 3.96 -15.46
C GLN A 253 -11.89 3.66 -16.84
N PRO A 254 -10.87 2.78 -16.96
CA PRO A 254 -10.17 2.11 -15.86
C PRO A 254 -9.10 3.00 -15.22
N MET A 255 -9.03 3.01 -13.88
CA MET A 255 -8.10 3.88 -13.11
C MET A 255 -6.61 3.72 -13.48
N ILE A 256 -6.20 2.57 -14.03
CA ILE A 256 -4.82 2.35 -14.50
C ILE A 256 -4.43 3.30 -15.65
N LEU A 257 -5.34 3.58 -16.59
CA LEU A 257 -5.09 4.52 -17.68
C LEU A 257 -4.97 5.95 -17.15
N LYS A 258 -5.78 6.32 -16.16
CA LYS A 258 -5.67 7.63 -15.50
C LYS A 258 -4.34 7.83 -14.77
N PHE A 259 -3.83 6.79 -14.10
CA PHE A 259 -2.50 6.85 -13.47
C PHE A 259 -1.37 6.93 -14.52
N LEU A 260 -1.44 6.16 -15.61
CA LEU A 260 -0.49 6.26 -16.73
C LEU A 260 -0.54 7.66 -17.38
N ALA A 261 -1.73 8.21 -17.58
CA ALA A 261 -1.94 9.56 -18.12
C ALA A 261 -1.38 10.64 -17.21
N LEU A 262 -1.54 10.52 -15.88
CA LEU A 262 -0.92 11.45 -14.93
C LEU A 262 0.61 11.31 -14.89
N GLN A 263 1.15 10.10 -15.00
CA GLN A 263 2.60 9.88 -15.11
C GLN A 263 3.18 10.53 -16.38
N ASP A 264 2.50 10.35 -17.51
CA ASP A 264 2.87 10.99 -18.78
C ASP A 264 2.72 12.52 -18.72
N LEU A 265 1.66 13.05 -18.07
CA LEU A 265 1.50 14.49 -17.82
C LEU A 265 2.67 15.06 -17.01
N ALA A 266 3.13 14.36 -15.97
CA ALA A 266 4.27 14.78 -15.16
C ALA A 266 5.59 14.76 -15.96
N LEU A 267 5.75 13.84 -16.93
CA LEU A 267 6.96 13.75 -17.76
C LEU A 267 6.95 14.70 -18.95
N LEU A 268 5.80 14.89 -19.62
CA LEU A 268 5.68 15.81 -20.75
C LEU A 268 5.88 17.26 -20.30
N SER A 269 5.34 17.63 -19.14
CA SER A 269 5.48 18.96 -18.56
C SER A 269 6.94 19.29 -18.23
N GLN A 270 7.73 18.28 -17.83
CA GLN A 270 9.16 18.43 -17.58
C GLN A 270 9.97 18.49 -18.88
N HIS A 271 9.80 17.52 -19.76
CA HIS A 271 10.82 17.20 -20.77
C HIS A 271 10.42 17.47 -22.23
N SER A 272 9.16 17.81 -22.53
CA SER A 272 8.67 17.85 -23.91
C SER A 272 8.09 19.22 -24.31
N PRO A 273 8.93 20.20 -24.73
CA PRO A 273 8.46 21.53 -25.14
C PRO A 273 7.44 21.47 -26.28
N SER A 274 7.63 20.57 -27.27
CA SER A 274 6.69 20.40 -28.37
C SER A 274 5.29 19.96 -27.91
N ARG A 275 5.20 19.08 -26.90
CA ARG A 275 3.92 18.68 -26.31
C ARG A 275 3.34 19.77 -25.40
N ARG A 276 4.17 20.56 -24.70
CA ARG A 276 3.70 21.73 -23.93
C ARG A 276 3.05 22.79 -24.81
N CYS A 277 3.64 23.12 -25.96
CA CYS A 277 3.02 24.02 -26.93
C CYS A 277 1.62 23.55 -27.40
N GLN A 278 1.39 22.23 -27.49
CA GLN A 278 0.07 21.67 -27.79
C GLN A 278 -0.91 21.74 -26.60
N VAL A 279 -0.43 21.84 -25.35
CA VAL A 279 -1.28 22.08 -24.18
C VAL A 279 -1.73 23.55 -24.13
N PHE A 280 -0.85 24.48 -24.48
CA PHE A 280 -1.13 25.93 -24.50
C PHE A 280 -1.86 26.40 -25.77
N SER A 281 -2.03 25.54 -26.79
CA SER A 281 -2.63 25.93 -28.05
C SER A 281 -4.13 26.24 -27.94
N LEU A 282 -4.59 27.16 -28.80
CA LEU A 282 -5.99 27.50 -28.95
C LEU A 282 -6.65 26.64 -30.03
N SER A 283 -7.88 26.21 -29.77
CA SER A 283 -8.70 25.49 -30.74
C SER A 283 -9.14 26.37 -31.92
N GLN A 284 -9.35 25.72 -33.07
CA GLN A 284 -9.81 26.37 -34.30
C GLN A 284 -11.04 25.62 -34.85
N PRO A 285 -12.13 26.32 -35.20
CA PRO A 285 -12.41 27.75 -34.93
C PRO A 285 -12.82 27.97 -33.46
N GLY A 286 -12.51 29.14 -32.90
CA GLY A 286 -13.06 29.59 -31.61
C GLY A 286 -12.05 30.18 -30.62
N GLY A 287 -10.76 29.90 -30.76
CA GLY A 287 -9.73 30.53 -29.92
C GLY A 287 -9.75 30.07 -28.46
N HIS A 288 -10.36 28.92 -28.15
CA HIS A 288 -10.49 28.44 -26.77
C HIS A 288 -9.39 27.42 -26.41
N PRO A 289 -8.73 27.54 -25.24
CA PRO A 289 -7.65 26.64 -24.81
C PRO A 289 -8.21 25.34 -24.20
N HIS A 290 -8.87 24.51 -25.00
CA HIS A 290 -9.54 23.31 -24.51
C HIS A 290 -8.59 22.30 -23.84
N ASN A 291 -7.37 22.14 -24.37
CA ASN A 291 -6.38 21.20 -23.83
C ASN A 291 -5.93 21.60 -22.40
N TRP A 292 -5.47 22.84 -22.24
CA TRP A 292 -5.16 23.41 -20.93
C TRP A 292 -6.36 23.37 -19.97
N ASN A 293 -7.54 23.80 -20.40
CA ASN A 293 -8.72 23.85 -19.54
C ASN A 293 -9.15 22.44 -19.07
N ALA A 294 -9.07 21.43 -19.93
CA ALA A 294 -9.40 20.06 -19.57
C ALA A 294 -8.39 19.44 -18.58
N ILE A 295 -7.09 19.66 -18.81
CA ILE A 295 -6.01 19.16 -17.93
C ILE A 295 -6.05 19.87 -16.58
N SER A 296 -6.05 21.21 -16.58
CA SER A 296 -6.00 22.01 -15.36
C SER A 296 -7.24 21.82 -14.49
N LYS A 297 -8.44 21.78 -15.08
CA LYS A 297 -9.69 21.50 -14.34
C LYS A 297 -9.65 20.15 -13.64
N GLU A 298 -9.20 19.09 -14.31
CA GLU A 298 -9.17 17.76 -13.70
C GLU A 298 -8.09 17.66 -12.61
N CYS A 299 -6.90 18.20 -12.83
CA CYS A 299 -5.87 18.24 -11.78
C CYS A 299 -6.34 19.05 -10.56
N LEU A 300 -6.95 20.22 -10.74
CA LEU A 300 -7.48 21.03 -9.64
C LEU A 300 -8.66 20.36 -8.93
N SER A 301 -9.51 19.64 -9.67
CA SER A 301 -10.60 18.81 -9.12
C SER A 301 -10.05 17.76 -8.16
N MET A 302 -9.02 17.00 -8.57
CA MET A 302 -8.38 15.98 -7.72
C MET A 302 -7.74 16.58 -6.45
N LEU A 303 -7.04 17.71 -6.56
CA LEU A 303 -6.44 18.38 -5.40
C LEU A 303 -7.50 18.93 -4.44
N THR A 304 -8.64 19.38 -4.96
CA THR A 304 -9.78 19.85 -4.17
C THR A 304 -10.47 18.70 -3.45
N ASP A 305 -10.69 17.55 -4.11
CA ASP A 305 -11.23 16.34 -3.49
C ASP A 305 -10.35 15.85 -2.33
N LEU A 306 -9.03 15.75 -2.54
CA LEU A 306 -8.10 15.36 -1.47
C LEU A 306 -8.13 16.35 -0.30
N THR A 307 -8.23 17.65 -0.59
CA THR A 307 -8.39 18.69 0.44
C THR A 307 -9.68 18.47 1.24
N GLN A 308 -10.81 18.22 0.57
CA GLN A 308 -12.09 17.97 1.23
C GLN A 308 -12.04 16.69 2.09
N ARG A 309 -11.43 15.61 1.60
CA ARG A 309 -11.21 14.38 2.37
C ARG A 309 -10.34 14.62 3.61
N LEU A 310 -9.29 15.44 3.51
CA LEU A 310 -8.46 15.83 4.64
C LEU A 310 -9.23 16.68 5.67
N VAL A 311 -10.00 17.67 5.24
CA VAL A 311 -10.83 18.51 6.13
C VAL A 311 -11.87 17.66 6.86
N ALA A 312 -12.63 16.83 6.14
CA ALA A 312 -13.61 15.93 6.73
C ALA A 312 -12.96 14.96 7.75
N TYR A 313 -11.76 14.43 7.44
CA TYR A 313 -11.01 13.63 8.41
C TYR A 313 -10.66 14.44 9.67
N HIS A 314 -10.14 15.66 9.56
CA HIS A 314 -9.85 16.51 10.71
C HIS A 314 -11.09 16.79 11.58
N ASP A 315 -12.26 16.99 10.97
CA ASP A 315 -13.51 17.26 11.69
C ASP A 315 -14.03 16.01 12.41
N THR A 316 -13.92 14.82 11.80
CA THR A 316 -14.21 13.55 12.50
C THR A 316 -13.25 13.27 13.66
N VAL A 317 -11.97 13.65 13.54
CA VAL A 317 -11.00 13.52 14.65
C VAL A 317 -11.31 14.54 15.75
N ALA A 318 -11.66 15.79 15.41
CA ALA A 318 -11.98 16.83 16.38
C ALA A 318 -13.27 16.54 17.18
N THR A 319 -14.32 16.04 16.51
CA THR A 319 -15.59 15.65 17.15
C THR A 319 -15.41 14.43 18.07
N ASN A 320 -14.72 13.38 17.62
CA ASN A 320 -14.41 12.22 18.45
C ASN A 320 -13.49 12.56 19.63
N GLY A 321 -12.55 13.50 19.46
CA GLY A 321 -11.71 14.01 20.55
C GLY A 321 -12.50 14.78 21.62
N ARG A 322 -13.56 15.50 21.22
CA ARG A 322 -14.41 16.29 22.12
C ARG A 322 -15.41 15.45 22.93
N ALA A 323 -15.65 14.19 22.53
CA ALA A 323 -16.57 13.28 23.23
C ALA A 323 -16.06 12.76 24.60
N LYS A 324 -14.83 13.10 25.02
CA LYS A 324 -14.26 12.75 26.34
C LYS A 324 -14.17 13.92 27.33
N SER A 325 -15.14 14.84 27.29
CA SER A 325 -15.37 15.78 28.41
C SER A 325 -16.83 16.24 28.54
N LEU A 326 -17.72 15.33 28.93
CA LEU A 326 -18.87 15.72 29.75
C LEU A 326 -18.74 15.02 31.11
N SER A 327 -18.24 15.76 32.09
CA SER A 327 -18.32 15.38 33.49
C SER A 327 -19.79 15.22 33.89
N THR A 328 -20.09 14.20 34.67
CA THR A 328 -21.38 13.98 35.33
C THR A 328 -21.76 15.17 36.22
N GLY A 329 -22.42 16.17 35.63
CA GLY A 329 -23.22 17.16 36.33
C GLY A 329 -24.60 16.57 36.60
N SER A 330 -24.92 16.34 37.86
CA SER A 330 -26.22 15.80 38.28
C SER A 330 -27.29 16.90 38.22
N GLU A 331 -28.22 16.81 37.26
CA GLU A 331 -29.52 17.47 37.39
C GLU A 331 -30.65 16.45 37.43
N ARG A 332 -31.47 16.57 38.47
CA ARG A 332 -32.56 15.67 38.83
C ARG A 332 -33.85 16.47 38.78
N LYS A 333 -34.74 16.11 37.83
CA LYS A 333 -36.21 16.30 37.80
C LYS A 333 -36.76 17.58 38.50
N THR A 334 -37.53 18.42 37.83
CA THR A 334 -38.97 18.12 37.64
C THR A 334 -39.66 18.81 36.45
N SER A 335 -40.84 18.26 36.17
CA SER A 335 -41.85 18.52 35.15
C SER A 335 -42.60 19.87 35.15
N SER A 336 -43.12 20.18 33.95
CA SER A 336 -44.46 20.75 33.65
C SER A 336 -44.69 22.26 33.44
N GLU A 337 -45.52 22.49 32.40
CA GLU A 337 -46.52 23.55 32.17
C GLU A 337 -46.16 24.95 31.60
N THR A 338 -46.49 25.08 30.31
CA THR A 338 -47.42 26.06 29.68
C THR A 338 -47.25 27.59 29.77
N SER A 339 -47.34 28.20 28.57
CA SER A 339 -47.96 29.50 28.21
C SER A 339 -47.35 30.88 28.52
N VAL A 340 -46.90 31.53 27.42
CA VAL A 340 -47.25 32.88 26.88
C VAL A 340 -46.99 34.19 27.69
N THR A 341 -46.69 35.26 26.93
CA THR A 341 -46.85 36.73 27.16
C THR A 341 -45.72 37.59 27.80
N SER A 342 -45.03 38.35 26.93
CA SER A 342 -44.84 39.83 26.89
C SER A 342 -44.23 40.65 28.05
N GLY A 343 -43.39 41.63 27.68
CA GLY A 343 -43.14 42.90 28.40
C GLY A 343 -41.68 43.10 28.85
N THR A 344 -40.84 43.81 28.08
CA THR A 344 -40.46 45.25 28.22
C THR A 344 -39.54 45.59 29.41
N GLU A 345 -38.33 46.02 29.05
CA GLU A 345 -37.47 47.07 29.65
C GLU A 345 -37.22 47.06 31.18
N ASP A 346 -35.94 46.98 31.61
CA ASP A 346 -35.25 48.23 32.01
C ASP A 346 -33.71 48.13 32.13
N LEU A 347 -33.10 49.31 32.30
CA LEU A 347 -31.68 49.68 32.20
C LEU A 347 -30.88 49.54 33.52
N MET A 348 -29.66 48.96 33.51
CA MET A 348 -28.53 49.46 34.32
C MET A 348 -27.15 48.90 33.91
N SER A 349 -26.10 49.73 33.99
CA SER A 349 -24.69 49.32 34.03
C SER A 349 -24.00 49.95 35.26
N PRO A 350 -22.90 49.38 35.78
CA PRO A 350 -21.59 49.90 35.36
C PRO A 350 -20.41 48.88 35.29
N ARG A 351 -19.34 49.32 34.62
CA ARG A 351 -17.98 48.74 34.47
C ARG A 351 -17.07 49.08 35.70
N PRO A 352 -15.76 48.73 35.74
CA PRO A 352 -15.00 47.53 35.31
C PRO A 352 -13.88 47.09 36.29
N THR A 353 -13.18 45.96 36.06
CA THR A 353 -11.74 45.81 36.43
C THR A 353 -10.97 44.88 35.47
N LEU A 354 -9.71 45.23 35.17
CA LEU A 354 -8.78 44.45 34.33
C LEU A 354 -8.02 43.39 35.14
N LEU A 355 -7.63 42.27 34.51
CA LEU A 355 -6.20 41.88 34.42
C LEU A 355 -5.92 40.88 33.29
N MET A 356 -5.05 41.26 32.34
CA MET A 356 -4.33 40.31 31.46
C MET A 356 -2.95 40.00 32.05
N LYS A 357 -2.41 38.79 31.83
CA LYS A 357 -0.95 38.55 31.83
C LYS A 357 -0.54 37.20 31.22
N THR A 358 0.35 37.27 30.22
CA THR A 358 1.21 36.23 29.63
C THR A 358 2.40 36.96 28.99
N PRO A 359 3.48 36.28 28.54
CA PRO A 359 4.20 35.14 29.10
C PRO A 359 5.71 35.47 29.30
N ALA A 360 6.56 34.52 29.70
CA ALA A 360 8.03 34.69 29.62
C ALA A 360 8.77 33.38 29.31
N SER A 361 9.80 33.48 28.47
CA SER A 361 10.71 32.41 28.04
C SER A 361 12.06 32.50 28.76
N VAL A 362 12.76 31.37 28.96
CA VAL A 362 14.19 31.38 29.30
C VAL A 362 14.95 30.28 28.55
N PHE A 363 15.94 30.69 27.75
CA PHE A 363 17.09 29.88 27.33
C PHE A 363 18.29 30.35 28.16
N ALA A 364 19.12 29.44 28.68
CA ALA A 364 20.46 29.76 29.18
C ALA A 364 21.40 28.54 29.05
N ARG A 365 22.68 28.82 28.77
CA ARG A 365 23.78 27.87 28.53
C ARG A 365 25.00 28.36 29.33
N SER A 366 25.82 27.47 29.88
CA SER A 366 27.12 27.82 30.48
C SER A 366 28.20 26.78 30.19
N VAL A 367 29.46 27.23 30.06
CA VAL A 367 30.64 26.43 29.68
C VAL A 367 31.86 26.88 30.49
N VAL A 368 32.50 25.94 31.22
CA VAL A 368 33.87 25.90 31.80
C VAL A 368 34.17 24.39 32.06
N GLY A 369 35.37 23.80 31.94
CA GLY A 369 36.71 24.25 31.56
C GLY A 369 37.70 23.05 31.47
N THR A 370 39.02 23.31 31.54
CA THR A 370 40.15 22.33 31.43
C THR A 370 41.28 22.69 32.44
N PRO A 371 42.46 22.00 32.56
CA PRO A 371 43.04 20.86 31.82
C PRO A 371 43.79 19.75 32.64
N ARG A 372 44.13 18.61 32.01
CA ARG A 372 45.47 17.95 32.06
C ARG A 372 45.57 16.70 31.14
N THR A 373 46.72 16.55 30.49
CA THR A 373 47.22 15.42 29.65
C THR A 373 48.66 15.09 30.13
N PRO A 374 49.46 14.15 29.55
CA PRO A 374 49.29 13.24 28.40
C PRO A 374 49.44 11.74 28.83
N LEU A 375 49.88 10.72 28.06
CA LEU A 375 50.49 10.55 26.72
C LEU A 375 50.24 9.08 26.24
N THR A 376 50.16 8.81 24.92
CA THR A 376 50.83 7.67 24.20
C THR A 376 50.37 7.53 22.74
N ALA A 377 51.36 7.61 21.82
CA ALA A 377 51.46 7.07 20.45
C ALA A 377 50.46 7.47 19.33
N PRO A 378 50.91 7.53 18.04
CA PRO A 378 50.15 8.07 16.91
C PRO A 378 49.53 6.98 16.01
N PHE A 379 48.84 7.42 14.95
CA PHE A 379 48.15 6.61 13.91
C PHE A 379 46.77 6.05 14.28
N THR A 380 45.82 6.94 14.57
CA THR A 380 44.40 6.71 14.26
C THR A 380 43.90 7.83 13.32
N PRO A 381 43.13 7.53 12.26
CA PRO A 381 42.59 8.56 11.38
C PRO A 381 41.35 9.22 12.00
N ASP A 382 41.28 10.55 11.87
CA ASP A 382 40.24 11.37 12.47
C ASP A 382 38.88 11.15 11.78
N LEU A 383 37.88 10.66 12.54
CA LEU A 383 36.63 10.09 11.98
C LEU A 383 35.52 11.11 11.67
N ASP A 384 35.77 12.38 12.02
CA ASP A 384 34.86 13.51 11.82
C ASP A 384 35.32 14.47 10.68
N SER A 385 36.30 14.06 9.88
CA SER A 385 36.62 14.74 8.61
C SER A 385 35.44 14.66 7.61
N PRO A 386 35.03 15.79 6.98
CA PRO A 386 33.91 15.82 6.03
C PRO A 386 34.21 15.12 4.69
N PHE A 387 35.42 14.57 4.50
CA PHE A 387 35.83 13.86 3.28
C PHE A 387 35.96 12.33 3.44
N ALA A 388 35.57 11.75 4.59
CA ALA A 388 35.62 10.31 4.81
C ALA A 388 34.52 9.55 4.04
N SER A 389 34.88 8.49 3.31
CA SER A 389 33.97 7.78 2.41
C SER A 389 32.99 6.82 3.14
N PRO A 390 31.76 6.57 2.61
CA PRO A 390 30.72 5.82 3.33
C PRO A 390 31.00 4.33 3.58
N ALA A 391 32.06 3.78 2.98
CA ALA A 391 32.45 2.38 3.13
C ALA A 391 33.12 2.11 4.48
N LEU A 392 33.95 3.04 4.98
CA LEU A 392 34.78 2.80 6.17
C LEU A 392 33.95 2.79 7.47
N ARG A 393 32.93 3.66 7.58
CA ARG A 393 31.99 3.68 8.72
C ARG A 393 31.18 2.38 8.90
N ARG A 394 31.20 1.46 7.92
CA ARG A 394 30.44 0.20 7.98
C ARG A 394 31.25 -0.98 8.56
N LEU A 395 32.55 -0.80 8.81
CA LEU A 395 33.45 -1.87 9.27
C LEU A 395 33.80 -1.80 10.76
N THR A 396 33.41 -0.73 11.47
CA THR A 396 33.74 -0.49 12.89
C THR A 396 32.52 -0.30 13.81
N ALA A 397 31.31 -0.52 13.30
CA ALA A 397 30.11 -0.56 14.14
C ALA A 397 30.07 -1.87 14.96
N PRO A 398 29.76 -1.85 16.27
CA PRO A 398 29.64 -3.08 17.06
C PRO A 398 28.56 -4.00 16.51
N VAL A 399 28.89 -5.29 16.39
CA VAL A 399 27.93 -6.33 16.00
C VAL A 399 27.06 -6.67 17.22
N GLU A 400 25.87 -6.10 17.31
CA GLU A 400 24.85 -6.56 18.27
C GLU A 400 24.35 -7.96 17.87
N GLN A 401 24.90 -8.97 18.55
CA GLN A 401 24.42 -10.35 18.45
C GLN A 401 23.04 -10.47 19.09
N CYS A 402 22.00 -10.70 18.29
CA CYS A 402 20.67 -11.04 18.78
C CYS A 402 20.65 -12.46 19.36
N SER A 403 20.79 -12.60 20.68
CA SER A 403 20.34 -13.79 21.43
C SER A 403 19.08 -13.44 22.25
N PRO A 404 18.04 -14.29 22.29
CA PRO A 404 16.70 -13.88 22.74
C PRO A 404 16.42 -14.02 24.24
N TRP A 405 17.45 -14.19 25.08
CA TRP A 405 17.31 -14.35 26.53
C TRP A 405 18.49 -13.74 27.28
N PHE A 406 18.28 -12.57 27.90
CA PHE A 406 18.77 -12.16 29.24
C PHE A 406 18.36 -10.70 29.48
N GLY A 407 17.33 -10.49 30.31
CA GLY A 407 16.89 -9.16 30.72
C GLY A 407 17.61 -8.72 32.00
N THR A 408 18.20 -7.53 31.99
CA THR A 408 18.86 -6.94 33.18
C THR A 408 17.84 -6.70 34.29
N VAL A 409 18.15 -7.20 35.49
CA VAL A 409 17.30 -7.10 36.68
C VAL A 409 17.12 -5.65 37.11
N GLN A 410 15.86 -5.19 37.21
CA GLN A 410 15.50 -3.96 37.93
C GLN A 410 14.79 -4.30 39.27
N SER A 411 14.99 -3.42 40.24
CA SER A 411 14.68 -3.64 41.67
C SER A 411 13.17 -3.83 41.98
N PRO A 412 12.79 -4.75 42.89
CA PRO A 412 11.39 -5.14 43.08
C PRO A 412 10.67 -4.29 44.13
N HIS A 413 10.18 -3.09 43.78
CA HIS A 413 9.44 -2.22 44.72
C HIS A 413 8.21 -1.47 44.15
N VAL A 414 7.42 -2.10 43.27
CA VAL A 414 6.00 -1.74 43.07
C VAL A 414 5.15 -2.99 42.84
N MET A 415 4.69 -3.65 43.91
CA MET A 415 3.78 -4.80 43.82
C MET A 415 2.42 -4.50 44.46
N ARG A 416 1.49 -3.89 43.70
CA ARG A 416 0.02 -4.06 43.83
C ARG A 416 -0.77 -3.22 42.80
N ARG A 417 -0.90 -3.72 41.57
CA ARG A 417 -2.11 -3.55 40.74
C ARG A 417 -2.35 -4.86 40.00
N GLY A 418 -3.54 -5.44 40.17
CA GLY A 418 -3.89 -6.74 39.58
C GLY A 418 -3.98 -6.71 38.04
N PRO A 419 -4.06 -7.89 37.39
CA PRO A 419 -4.04 -8.00 35.94
C PRO A 419 -5.31 -7.37 35.32
N LYS A 420 -5.18 -6.15 34.80
CA LYS A 420 -6.17 -5.56 33.87
C LYS A 420 -6.08 -6.29 32.53
N LEU A 421 -6.80 -7.41 32.43
CA LEU A 421 -6.75 -8.32 31.27
C LEU A 421 -7.31 -7.69 29.96
N TRP A 422 -7.94 -6.51 30.04
CA TRP A 422 -8.57 -5.81 28.90
C TRP A 422 -8.34 -4.28 28.94
N SER A 423 -7.10 -3.80 28.78
CA SER A 423 -6.84 -2.38 28.47
C SER A 423 -6.19 -2.20 27.09
N THR A 424 -6.99 -1.68 26.16
CA THR A 424 -6.70 -1.52 24.74
C THR A 424 -5.75 -0.35 24.41
N SER A 425 -4.46 -0.43 24.75
CA SER A 425 -3.48 0.61 24.38
C SER A 425 -2.72 0.33 23.07
N THR A 426 -2.48 -0.94 22.74
CA THR A 426 -1.90 -1.39 21.46
C THR A 426 -2.97 -1.63 20.38
N GLY A 427 -4.22 -1.83 20.78
CA GLY A 427 -5.36 -2.01 19.87
C GLY A 427 -5.90 -0.71 19.27
N GLU A 428 -5.71 0.44 19.93
CA GLU A 428 -6.24 1.75 19.49
C GLU A 428 -5.26 2.48 18.54
N LYS A 429 -3.95 2.20 18.63
CA LYS A 429 -2.91 2.82 17.78
C LYS A 429 -2.92 2.31 16.33
N ARG A 430 -3.11 1.00 16.12
CA ARG A 430 -3.13 0.40 14.78
C ARG A 430 -4.24 0.94 13.85
N PRO A 431 -5.54 0.95 14.25
CA PRO A 431 -6.60 1.41 13.35
C PRO A 431 -6.44 2.87 12.93
N MET A 432 -5.89 3.74 13.79
CA MET A 432 -5.62 5.13 13.39
C MET A 432 -4.46 5.26 12.39
N GLU A 433 -3.42 4.43 12.49
CA GLU A 433 -2.37 4.37 11.46
C GLU A 433 -2.92 3.83 10.13
N ASP A 434 -3.76 2.80 10.17
CA ASP A 434 -4.41 2.21 8.99
C ASP A 434 -5.39 3.21 8.31
N ILE A 435 -6.15 4.00 9.08
CA ILE A 435 -7.02 5.07 8.55
C ILE A 435 -6.18 6.19 7.90
N CYS A 436 -5.14 6.67 8.56
CA CYS A 436 -4.18 7.62 7.97
C CYS A 436 -3.56 7.06 6.68
N GLN A 437 -3.27 5.76 6.65
CA GLN A 437 -2.68 5.11 5.50
C GLN A 437 -3.67 4.97 4.33
N ALA A 438 -4.96 4.76 4.61
CA ALA A 438 -6.03 4.74 3.63
C ALA A 438 -6.29 6.12 3.02
N LEU A 439 -6.22 7.19 3.83
CA LEU A 439 -6.46 8.57 3.39
C LEU A 439 -5.47 9.06 2.31
N PHE A 440 -4.22 8.58 2.35
CA PHE A 440 -3.17 8.94 1.37
C PHE A 440 -2.86 7.80 0.37
N ALA A 441 -3.72 6.78 0.27
CA ALA A 441 -3.48 5.58 -0.54
C ALA A 441 -3.38 5.86 -2.06
N ASP A 442 -4.03 6.92 -2.53
CA ASP A 442 -4.11 7.39 -3.91
C ASP A 442 -3.25 8.65 -4.18
N SER A 443 -2.46 9.10 -3.18
CA SER A 443 -1.69 10.34 -3.27
C SER A 443 -0.61 10.36 -4.37
N GLN A 444 -0.24 9.20 -4.95
CA GLN A 444 0.65 9.16 -6.11
C GLN A 444 0.08 9.87 -7.34
N ALA A 445 -1.23 9.78 -7.56
CA ALA A 445 -1.90 10.49 -8.64
C ALA A 445 -1.88 12.02 -8.41
N HIS A 446 -2.06 12.43 -7.15
CA HIS A 446 -2.03 13.82 -6.72
C HIS A 446 -0.61 14.42 -6.81
N ILE A 447 0.43 13.64 -6.50
CA ILE A 447 1.85 14.00 -6.70
C ILE A 447 2.12 14.33 -8.17
N TRP A 448 1.71 13.47 -9.10
CA TRP A 448 1.88 13.73 -10.53
C TRP A 448 1.02 14.88 -11.07
N ALA A 449 -0.19 15.08 -10.53
CA ALA A 449 -1.00 16.24 -10.86
C ALA A 449 -0.32 17.55 -10.42
N LEU A 450 0.30 17.58 -9.22
CA LEU A 450 1.08 18.73 -8.74
C LEU A 450 2.34 18.97 -9.58
N GLU A 451 3.09 17.91 -9.93
CA GLU A 451 4.25 18.00 -10.82
C GLU A 451 3.85 18.51 -12.21
N GLY A 452 2.84 17.87 -12.83
CA GLY A 452 2.24 18.25 -14.10
C GLY A 452 1.86 19.73 -14.16
N LEU A 453 1.02 20.18 -13.23
CA LEU A 453 0.58 21.58 -13.13
C LEU A 453 1.74 22.55 -12.93
N SER A 454 2.61 22.32 -11.94
CA SER A 454 3.65 23.30 -11.58
C SER A 454 4.77 23.40 -12.63
N TYR A 455 5.07 22.33 -13.37
CA TYR A 455 5.98 22.40 -14.51
C TYR A 455 5.34 23.05 -15.74
N LEU A 456 4.05 22.83 -16.00
CA LEU A 456 3.33 23.57 -17.06
C LEU A 456 3.24 25.06 -16.75
N VAL A 457 2.93 25.43 -15.50
CA VAL A 457 2.91 26.83 -15.04
C VAL A 457 4.30 27.46 -15.10
N GLN A 458 5.36 26.73 -14.76
CA GLN A 458 6.73 27.22 -14.94
C GLN A 458 7.06 27.49 -16.41
N ALA A 459 6.77 26.53 -17.30
CA ALA A 459 7.06 26.65 -18.72
C ALA A 459 6.23 27.75 -19.41
N SER A 460 4.99 27.98 -18.97
CA SER A 460 4.09 28.98 -19.55
C SER A 460 4.63 30.41 -19.44
N PHE A 461 5.55 30.70 -18.51
CA PHE A 461 6.19 32.01 -18.40
C PHE A 461 6.95 32.40 -19.68
N SER A 462 7.49 31.42 -20.41
CA SER A 462 8.22 31.62 -21.67
C SER A 462 7.55 31.01 -22.90
N GLU A 463 6.71 29.99 -22.73
CA GLU A 463 6.14 29.19 -23.84
C GLU A 463 4.67 29.50 -24.16
N ASP A 464 3.90 30.10 -23.24
CA ASP A 464 2.48 30.41 -23.47
C ASP A 464 2.32 31.79 -24.14
N GLN A 465 2.22 31.74 -25.47
CA GLN A 465 2.02 32.93 -26.32
C GLN A 465 0.64 33.60 -26.13
N PHE A 466 -0.33 32.90 -25.55
CA PHE A 466 -1.72 33.35 -25.45
C PHE A 466 -2.09 33.83 -24.04
N GLY A 467 -1.18 33.70 -23.06
CA GLY A 467 -1.40 34.10 -21.67
C GLY A 467 -2.44 33.25 -20.92
N VAL A 468 -2.77 32.08 -21.46
CA VAL A 468 -3.85 31.20 -21.02
C VAL A 468 -3.63 30.71 -19.59
N VAL A 469 -2.43 30.25 -19.27
CA VAL A 469 -2.07 29.70 -17.96
C VAL A 469 -2.08 30.79 -16.89
N GLN A 470 -1.65 32.00 -17.25
CA GLN A 470 -1.61 33.17 -16.37
C GLN A 470 -3.02 33.56 -15.91
N THR A 471 -4.07 33.37 -16.73
CA THR A 471 -5.47 33.58 -16.29
C THR A 471 -5.91 32.61 -15.19
N ALA A 472 -5.40 31.37 -15.19
CA ALA A 472 -5.71 30.34 -14.20
C ALA A 472 -4.79 30.38 -12.97
N LEU A 473 -3.65 31.08 -13.04
CA LEU A 473 -2.64 31.14 -11.98
C LEU A 473 -3.19 31.45 -10.56
N PRO A 474 -4.08 32.45 -10.33
CA PRO A 474 -4.70 32.67 -9.02
C PRO A 474 -5.46 31.44 -8.47
N SER A 475 -6.20 30.72 -9.32
CA SER A 475 -6.98 29.55 -8.88
C SER A 475 -6.07 28.36 -8.56
N ILE A 476 -4.99 28.18 -9.33
CA ILE A 476 -3.97 27.15 -9.08
C ILE A 476 -3.25 27.39 -7.75
N LEU A 477 -2.74 28.61 -7.53
CA LEU A 477 -2.07 28.96 -6.28
C LEU A 477 -3.02 28.87 -5.08
N SER A 478 -4.27 29.33 -5.22
CA SER A 478 -5.28 29.18 -4.17
C SER A 478 -5.53 27.71 -3.82
N CYS A 479 -5.67 26.82 -4.82
CA CYS A 479 -5.88 25.39 -4.60
C CYS A 479 -4.68 24.74 -3.89
N MET A 480 -3.45 25.02 -4.35
CA MET A 480 -2.24 24.48 -3.74
C MET A 480 -2.01 24.97 -2.31
N LEU A 481 -2.30 26.24 -2.00
CA LEU A 481 -2.15 26.79 -0.65
C LEU A 481 -3.18 26.22 0.34
N VAL A 482 -4.43 26.02 -0.08
CA VAL A 482 -5.46 25.38 0.77
C VAL A 482 -5.14 23.90 1.00
N LEU A 483 -4.62 23.18 0.00
CA LEU A 483 -4.12 21.82 0.18
C LEU A 483 -2.89 21.79 1.13
N GLN A 484 -1.98 22.77 1.02
CA GLN A 484 -0.81 22.87 1.90
C GLN A 484 -1.24 23.03 3.36
N GLU A 485 -2.25 23.87 3.63
CA GLU A 485 -2.85 24.01 4.95
C GLU A 485 -3.43 22.70 5.47
N ALA A 486 -4.24 22.02 4.67
CA ALA A 486 -4.85 20.76 5.06
C ALA A 486 -3.79 19.68 5.38
N VAL A 487 -2.74 19.58 4.55
CA VAL A 487 -1.63 18.64 4.77
C VAL A 487 -0.81 19.01 6.00
N ASP A 488 -0.45 20.28 6.20
CA ASP A 488 0.33 20.70 7.38
C ASP A 488 -0.48 20.58 8.68
N ARG A 489 -1.80 20.82 8.65
CA ARG A 489 -2.70 20.53 9.77
C ARG A 489 -2.72 19.04 10.09
N HIS A 490 -2.75 18.17 9.09
CA HIS A 490 -2.68 16.73 9.27
C HIS A 490 -1.36 16.32 9.97
N PHE A 491 -0.22 16.82 9.49
CA PHE A 491 1.10 16.49 10.06
C PHE A 491 1.35 16.99 11.49
N LYS A 492 0.49 17.86 12.05
CA LYS A 492 0.50 18.23 13.47
C LYS A 492 -0.11 17.14 14.38
N LEU A 493 -0.80 16.13 13.83
CA LEU A 493 -1.36 15.03 14.60
C LEU A 493 -0.26 14.03 15.03
N PRO A 494 -0.28 13.48 16.26
CA PRO A 494 0.79 12.62 16.78
C PRO A 494 1.12 11.38 15.91
N HIS A 495 0.10 10.80 15.26
CA HIS A 495 0.24 9.61 14.42
C HIS A 495 0.57 9.92 12.96
N ALA A 496 0.42 11.18 12.53
CA ALA A 496 0.65 11.61 11.15
C ALA A 496 2.13 11.86 10.82
N SER A 497 2.99 12.00 11.84
CA SER A 497 4.43 12.29 11.66
C SER A 497 5.34 11.06 11.77
N SER A 498 4.88 9.96 12.41
CA SER A 498 5.69 8.75 12.55
C SER A 498 5.97 8.08 11.20
N LYS A 499 7.25 7.76 10.92
CA LYS A 499 7.64 7.01 9.73
C LYS A 499 7.28 5.52 9.88
N PRO A 500 6.77 4.86 8.82
CA PRO A 500 6.44 3.43 8.87
C PRO A 500 7.71 2.58 9.04
N VAL A 501 7.60 1.49 9.79
CA VAL A 501 8.68 0.50 9.93
C VAL A 501 8.89 -0.21 8.58
N ARG A 502 10.14 -0.24 8.10
CA ARG A 502 10.52 -0.98 6.89
C ARG A 502 10.51 -2.49 7.16
N SER A 503 9.48 -3.19 6.70
CA SER A 503 9.44 -4.65 6.69
C SER A 503 10.30 -5.19 5.53
N THR A 504 11.54 -5.57 5.82
CA THR A 504 12.42 -6.25 4.85
C THR A 504 11.94 -7.68 4.63
N GLY A 505 11.62 -8.04 3.38
CA GLY A 505 11.32 -9.43 2.97
C GLY A 505 9.85 -9.77 2.68
N SER A 506 8.92 -8.81 2.66
CA SER A 506 7.59 -9.03 2.06
C SER A 506 7.62 -8.76 0.56
N MET A 507 6.85 -9.55 -0.19
CA MET A 507 6.64 -9.40 -1.65
C MET A 507 5.68 -8.25 -2.01
N GLY A 508 4.94 -7.74 -1.01
CA GLY A 508 4.06 -6.59 -1.15
C GLY A 508 4.84 -5.28 -1.23
N ASP A 509 4.54 -4.45 -2.23
CA ASP A 509 5.15 -3.13 -2.36
C ASP A 509 4.62 -2.19 -1.27
N SER A 510 5.55 -1.53 -0.55
CA SER A 510 5.25 -0.63 0.57
C SER A 510 5.47 0.86 0.28
N THR A 511 5.72 1.24 -0.99
CA THR A 511 5.80 2.64 -1.45
C THR A 511 4.61 3.49 -1.02
N HIS A 512 3.39 2.91 -1.05
CA HIS A 512 2.17 3.55 -0.55
C HIS A 512 2.31 4.10 0.89
N LYS A 513 3.12 3.44 1.74
CA LYS A 513 3.33 3.84 3.14
C LYS A 513 4.08 5.17 3.31
N THR A 514 4.76 5.62 2.26
CA THR A 514 5.52 6.87 2.26
C THR A 514 4.84 8.02 1.49
N LEU A 515 3.71 7.77 0.82
CA LEU A 515 3.08 8.76 -0.07
C LEU A 515 2.70 10.06 0.63
N ARG A 516 2.24 10.04 1.89
CA ARG A 516 1.94 11.27 2.66
C ARG A 516 3.15 12.21 2.80
N PHE A 517 4.35 11.66 2.95
CA PHE A 517 5.58 12.46 3.04
C PHE A 517 6.02 12.97 1.66
N ALA A 518 5.90 12.13 0.64
CA ALA A 518 6.20 12.52 -0.75
C ALA A 518 5.27 13.64 -1.22
N LEU A 519 3.95 13.51 -0.99
CA LEU A 519 2.95 14.53 -1.31
C LEU A 519 3.27 15.88 -0.66
N ARG A 520 3.58 15.89 0.65
CA ARG A 520 3.94 17.12 1.36
C ARG A 520 5.19 17.79 0.77
N ALA A 521 6.21 17.00 0.43
CA ALA A 521 7.43 17.49 -0.18
C ALA A 521 7.16 18.05 -1.60
N THR A 522 6.52 17.26 -2.47
CA THR A 522 6.16 17.67 -3.83
C THR A 522 5.28 18.92 -3.83
N LEU A 523 4.34 19.06 -2.88
CA LEU A 523 3.48 20.23 -2.77
C LEU A 523 4.26 21.51 -2.43
N LYS A 524 5.16 21.46 -1.43
CA LYS A 524 6.07 22.58 -1.13
C LYS A 524 6.91 22.91 -2.36
N THR A 525 7.53 21.92 -3.01
CA THR A 525 8.34 22.10 -4.22
C THR A 525 7.54 22.69 -5.40
N ALA A 526 6.29 22.28 -5.58
CA ALA A 526 5.40 22.81 -6.62
C ALA A 526 5.07 24.29 -6.40
N ILE A 527 4.79 24.70 -5.16
CA ILE A 527 4.57 26.11 -4.81
C ILE A 527 5.86 26.92 -5.01
N TYR A 528 7.00 26.45 -4.47
CA TYR A 528 8.30 27.11 -4.66
C TYR A 528 8.71 27.24 -6.14
N ARG A 529 8.38 26.26 -6.99
CA ARG A 529 8.62 26.32 -8.44
C ARG A 529 7.84 27.46 -9.10
N ILE A 530 6.60 27.70 -8.67
CA ILE A 530 5.77 28.79 -9.19
C ILE A 530 6.24 30.14 -8.63
N THR A 531 6.52 30.23 -7.32
CA THR A 531 6.97 31.50 -6.71
C THR A 531 8.33 31.96 -7.19
N THR A 532 9.27 31.05 -7.43
CA THR A 532 10.58 31.40 -8.01
C THR A 532 10.52 31.77 -9.49
N THR A 533 9.56 31.24 -10.24
CA THR A 533 9.41 31.57 -11.67
C THR A 533 8.72 32.92 -11.89
N PHE A 534 7.65 33.22 -11.16
CA PHE A 534 6.88 34.46 -11.34
C PHE A 534 7.31 35.61 -10.42
N GLY A 535 7.97 35.32 -9.28
CA GLY A 535 8.52 36.34 -8.38
C GLY A 535 7.56 37.48 -8.06
N ASP A 536 8.02 38.72 -8.27
CA ASP A 536 7.25 39.94 -7.98
C ASP A 536 5.98 40.10 -8.81
N HIS A 537 5.85 39.42 -9.97
CA HIS A 537 4.62 39.45 -10.77
C HIS A 537 3.43 38.85 -10.01
N LEU A 538 3.67 38.00 -9.00
CA LEU A 538 2.62 37.44 -8.14
C LEU A 538 1.93 38.52 -7.28
N ASN A 539 2.57 39.66 -7.03
CA ASN A 539 1.96 40.77 -6.28
C ASN A 539 0.78 41.41 -7.02
N ALA A 540 0.78 41.37 -8.36
CA ALA A 540 -0.31 41.87 -9.19
C ALA A 540 -1.55 40.94 -9.21
N ILE A 541 -1.41 39.69 -8.76
CA ILE A 541 -2.48 38.70 -8.83
C ILE A 541 -3.51 38.93 -7.72
N GLN A 542 -4.79 38.97 -8.12
CA GLN A 542 -5.91 39.08 -7.17
C GLN A 542 -6.06 37.76 -6.40
N MET A 543 -5.90 37.83 -5.08
CA MET A 543 -6.06 36.69 -4.17
C MET A 543 -6.66 37.18 -2.84
N SER A 544 -7.29 36.27 -2.09
CA SER A 544 -7.68 36.52 -0.68
C SER A 544 -6.47 36.97 0.14
N ALA A 545 -6.69 37.87 1.11
CA ALA A 545 -5.65 38.37 2.00
C ALA A 545 -4.92 37.25 2.77
N GLU A 546 -5.63 36.18 3.12
CA GLU A 546 -5.06 34.99 3.77
C GLU A 546 -4.11 34.23 2.84
N HIS A 547 -4.54 33.92 1.62
CA HIS A 547 -3.70 33.27 0.61
C HIS A 547 -2.50 34.12 0.25
N ARG A 548 -2.66 35.45 0.11
CA ARG A 548 -1.56 36.38 -0.16
C ARG A 548 -0.53 36.40 0.97
N LYS A 549 -0.96 36.43 2.24
CA LYS A 549 -0.06 36.33 3.40
C LYS A 549 0.73 35.02 3.41
N ARG A 550 0.11 33.91 3.03
CA ARG A 550 0.75 32.59 2.97
C ARG A 550 1.72 32.48 1.78
N LEU A 551 1.35 33.01 0.62
CA LEU A 551 2.21 33.12 -0.56
C LEU A 551 3.46 33.96 -0.28
N GLN A 552 3.32 35.05 0.49
CA GLN A 552 4.45 35.88 0.94
C GLN A 552 5.48 35.08 1.76
N GLN A 553 5.06 34.10 2.56
CA GLN A 553 5.98 33.23 3.30
C GLN A 553 6.82 32.36 2.36
N PHE A 554 6.25 31.89 1.24
CA PHE A 554 6.99 31.17 0.20
C PHE A 554 7.93 32.07 -0.60
N LEU A 555 7.53 33.32 -0.90
CA LEU A 555 8.39 34.31 -1.55
C LEU A 555 9.59 34.69 -0.67
N GLU A 556 9.41 34.75 0.65
CA GLU A 556 10.45 35.08 1.62
C GLU A 556 11.24 33.86 2.15
N TYR A 557 10.92 32.64 1.71
CA TYR A 557 11.51 31.37 2.19
C TYR A 557 11.36 31.14 3.71
N LYS A 558 10.19 31.47 4.28
CA LYS A 558 9.87 31.42 5.73
C LYS A 558 8.80 30.39 6.12
N GLU A 559 8.61 29.34 5.31
CA GLU A 559 7.51 28.35 5.40
C GLU A 559 7.92 26.94 5.87
#